data_AF-A0A7L3JY70-F1
#
_entry.id   AF-A0A7L3JY70-F1
#
_cell.length_a   1.000
_cell.length_b   1.000
_cell.length_c   1.000
_cell.angle_alpha   90.00
_cell.angle_beta   90.00
_cell.angle_gamma   90.00
#
_symmetry.space_group_name_H-M   'P 1'
#
loop_
_entity.id
_entity.type
_entity.pdbx_description
1 polymer ?
#
loop_
_entity_poly.entity_id
_entity_poly.type
_entity_poly.pdbx_seq_one_letter_code
_entity_poly.pdbx_strand_id
1 'polypeptide(L)'
;VLRECLGIRCFLGLTATATSATARDVQQHLGIGRENGIGVGEAGIPKNLQLSVSMDVDRDKSLLSLLRAWNFGNSGSGIVYCTRREESERLAGLIQREFPAIPTPEPSENTGKSKRKAANFVVAAAYHAGLAASERRRIQRDFMANRIRILCATVSFGMGLDKPDVSGIFHFNIPGNVERYVQEVGRAGRDGRAARCHLFLQPQVGGKGGFWGRFGVFG
;
A
#
# COMPACT_ATOMS: atom_id res chain seq x y z
N VAL A 1 36.54 5.36 1.36
CA VAL A 1 36.03 6.05 2.58
C VAL A 1 35.66 5.11 3.74
N LEU A 2 34.53 4.38 3.75
CA LEU A 2 34.13 3.57 4.94
C LEU A 2 35.16 2.50 5.32
N ARG A 3 35.80 1.85 4.33
CA ARG A 3 36.87 0.87 4.56
C ARG A 3 38.17 1.53 5.02
N GLU A 4 38.59 2.56 4.32
CA GLU A 4 39.92 3.19 4.49
C GLU A 4 39.99 4.14 5.69
N CYS A 5 38.91 4.87 5.96
CA CYS A 5 38.89 5.89 7.01
C CYS A 5 38.31 5.37 8.34
N LEU A 6 37.40 4.38 8.29
CA LEU A 6 36.71 3.86 9.48
C LEU A 6 37.04 2.39 9.79
N GLY A 7 37.90 1.74 8.99
CA GLY A 7 38.31 0.34 9.22
C GLY A 7 37.17 -0.69 9.12
N ILE A 8 36.02 -0.34 8.53
CA ILE A 8 34.86 -1.23 8.44
C ILE A 8 35.18 -2.36 7.44
N ARG A 9 35.17 -3.61 7.92
CA ARG A 9 35.44 -4.81 7.11
C ARG A 9 34.19 -5.63 6.76
N CYS A 10 33.08 -5.40 7.45
CA CYS A 10 31.81 -6.11 7.26
C CYS A 10 30.74 -5.15 6.74
N PHE A 11 30.02 -5.56 5.69
CA PHE A 11 28.95 -4.79 5.06
C PHE A 11 27.70 -5.65 4.94
N LEU A 12 26.56 -5.14 5.44
CA LEU A 12 25.25 -5.74 5.26
C LEU A 12 24.40 -4.82 4.38
N GLY A 13 24.05 -5.29 3.18
CA GLY A 13 23.13 -4.60 2.27
C GLY A 13 21.74 -5.21 2.37
N LEU A 14 20.77 -4.46 2.91
CA LEU A 14 19.36 -4.87 2.93
C LEU A 14 18.60 -4.08 1.88
N THR A 15 17.88 -4.80 1.01
CA THR A 15 17.05 -4.20 -0.02
C THR A 15 15.79 -5.03 -0.19
N ALA A 16 14.64 -4.37 -0.26
CA ALA A 16 13.36 -5.03 -0.42
C ALA A 16 13.07 -5.41 -1.88
N THR A 17 13.69 -4.73 -2.86
CA THR A 17 13.38 -4.89 -4.30
C THR A 17 14.55 -4.67 -5.23
N ALA A 18 15.76 -5.09 -4.86
CA ALA A 18 16.84 -5.09 -5.84
C ALA A 18 16.59 -6.19 -6.87
N THR A 19 16.64 -5.82 -8.15
CA THR A 19 16.80 -6.81 -9.22
C THR A 19 18.14 -7.55 -9.04
N SER A 20 18.28 -8.73 -9.63
CA SER A 20 19.55 -9.46 -9.58
C SER A 20 20.72 -8.66 -10.17
N ALA A 21 20.45 -7.75 -11.11
CA ALA A 21 21.46 -6.85 -11.66
C ALA A 21 21.88 -5.78 -10.65
N THR A 22 20.92 -5.11 -10.00
CA THR A 22 21.18 -4.12 -8.94
C THR A 22 21.87 -4.74 -7.73
N ALA A 23 21.46 -5.95 -7.32
CA ALA A 23 22.10 -6.66 -6.23
C ALA A 23 23.57 -6.98 -6.53
N ARG A 24 23.89 -7.39 -7.77
CA ARG A 24 25.27 -7.63 -8.23
C ARG A 24 26.11 -6.35 -8.25
N ASP A 25 25.54 -5.24 -8.71
CA ASP A 25 26.25 -3.96 -8.75
C ASP A 25 26.57 -3.44 -7.33
N VAL A 26 25.60 -3.55 -6.41
CA VAL A 26 25.80 -3.24 -4.99
C VAL A 26 26.85 -4.17 -4.36
N GLN A 27 26.83 -5.46 -4.69
CA GLN A 27 27.83 -6.43 -4.23
C GLN A 27 29.25 -6.06 -4.68
N GLN A 28 29.41 -5.66 -5.95
CA GLN A 28 30.68 -5.21 -6.51
C GLN A 28 31.18 -3.94 -5.82
N HIS A 29 30.30 -2.95 -5.63
CA HIS A 29 30.64 -1.72 -4.92
C HIS A 29 31.01 -1.95 -3.45
N LEU A 30 30.36 -2.89 -2.79
CA LEU A 30 30.64 -3.25 -1.40
C LEU A 30 31.81 -4.22 -1.25
N GLY A 31 32.36 -4.78 -2.34
CA GLY A 31 33.47 -5.74 -2.31
C GLY A 31 33.13 -7.04 -1.57
N ILE A 32 31.89 -7.52 -1.69
CA ILE A 32 31.43 -8.76 -1.07
C ILE A 32 31.74 -9.94 -2.01
N GLY A 33 32.56 -10.91 -1.55
CA GLY A 33 32.95 -12.09 -2.35
C GLY A 33 31.74 -12.91 -2.84
N ARG A 34 31.86 -13.58 -4.00
CA ARG A 34 30.75 -14.33 -4.62
C ARG A 34 30.24 -15.47 -3.71
N GLU A 35 31.13 -16.04 -2.92
CA GLU A 35 30.83 -17.04 -1.89
C GLU A 35 30.08 -16.51 -0.66
N ASN A 36 30.07 -15.19 -0.41
CA ASN A 36 29.47 -14.57 0.78
C ASN A 36 28.09 -13.93 0.52
N GLY A 37 27.38 -14.42 -0.49
CA GLY A 37 25.92 -14.38 -0.52
C GLY A 37 25.28 -13.31 -1.40
N ILE A 38 24.82 -13.75 -2.58
CA ILE A 38 23.56 -13.25 -3.12
C ILE A 38 22.47 -14.18 -2.59
N GLY A 39 21.86 -13.84 -1.45
CA GLY A 39 20.59 -14.39 -1.03
C GLY A 39 19.44 -13.76 -1.83
N VAL A 40 19.53 -13.73 -3.16
CA VAL A 40 18.38 -13.35 -4.00
C VAL A 40 17.49 -14.58 -4.03
N GLY A 41 16.76 -14.77 -2.94
CA GLY A 41 15.48 -15.43 -3.07
C GLY A 41 14.70 -14.57 -4.05
N GLU A 42 14.21 -15.17 -5.13
CA GLU A 42 13.07 -14.60 -5.83
C GLU A 42 12.02 -14.39 -4.76
N ALA A 43 11.90 -13.15 -4.28
CA ALA A 43 10.84 -12.75 -3.37
C ALA A 43 9.56 -12.73 -4.20
N GLY A 44 9.11 -13.92 -4.57
CA GLY A 44 7.85 -14.13 -5.25
C GLY A 44 6.75 -13.51 -4.40
N ILE A 45 5.72 -13.02 -5.08
CA ILE A 45 4.56 -12.47 -4.39
C ILE A 45 4.02 -13.55 -3.43
N PRO A 46 3.81 -13.25 -2.13
CA PRO A 46 3.36 -14.26 -1.18
C PRO A 46 2.06 -14.93 -1.65
N LYS A 47 1.98 -16.26 -1.50
CA LYS A 47 0.84 -17.06 -2.01
C LYS A 47 -0.50 -16.71 -1.36
N ASN A 48 -0.48 -16.06 -0.19
CA ASN A 48 -1.66 -15.59 0.51
C ASN A 48 -2.19 -14.24 -0.04
N LEU A 49 -1.51 -13.60 -0.99
CA LEU A 49 -2.01 -12.40 -1.66
C LEU A 49 -2.93 -12.77 -2.83
N GLN A 50 -4.17 -12.30 -2.76
CA GLN A 50 -5.16 -12.37 -3.84
C GLN A 50 -5.05 -11.11 -4.68
N LEU A 51 -4.37 -11.22 -5.83
CA LEU A 51 -4.21 -10.11 -6.77
C LEU A 51 -5.40 -10.04 -7.73
N SER A 52 -5.87 -8.83 -8.03
CA SER A 52 -6.95 -8.60 -9.01
C SER A 52 -6.80 -7.24 -9.66
N VAL A 53 -7.35 -7.10 -10.86
CA VAL A 53 -7.29 -5.87 -11.67
C VAL A 53 -8.64 -5.65 -12.33
N SER A 54 -9.08 -4.40 -12.44
CA SER A 54 -10.28 -4.02 -13.19
C SER A 54 -10.08 -2.73 -13.97
N MET A 55 -10.93 -2.53 -14.98
CA MET A 55 -11.08 -1.27 -15.71
C MET A 55 -12.50 -0.76 -15.47
N ASP A 56 -12.68 0.04 -14.44
CA ASP A 56 -13.99 0.56 -14.05
C ASP A 56 -14.24 1.94 -14.64
N VAL A 57 -15.45 2.15 -15.17
CA VAL A 57 -15.94 3.47 -15.60
C VAL A 57 -16.07 4.40 -14.39
N ASP A 58 -16.64 3.90 -13.30
CA ASP A 58 -16.77 4.60 -12.02
C ASP A 58 -15.95 3.88 -10.94
N ARG A 59 -14.68 4.26 -10.83
CA ARG A 59 -13.74 3.69 -9.85
C ARG A 59 -14.16 3.96 -8.41
N ASP A 60 -14.87 5.06 -8.13
CA ASP A 60 -15.31 5.38 -6.77
C ASP A 60 -16.35 4.36 -6.31
N LYS A 61 -17.37 4.11 -7.15
CA LYS A 61 -18.41 3.10 -6.88
C LYS A 61 -17.82 1.70 -6.80
N SER A 62 -16.88 1.35 -7.68
CA SER A 62 -16.22 0.05 -7.65
C SER A 62 -15.35 -0.13 -6.41
N LEU A 63 -14.62 0.91 -5.96
CA LEU A 63 -13.88 0.88 -4.69
C LEU A 63 -14.80 0.63 -3.50
N LEU A 64 -15.92 1.36 -3.40
CA LEU A 64 -16.89 1.18 -2.31
C LEU A 64 -17.50 -0.23 -2.32
N SER A 65 -17.84 -0.74 -3.50
CA SER A 65 -18.39 -2.09 -3.67
C SER A 65 -17.37 -3.15 -3.24
N LEU A 66 -16.10 -2.96 -3.59
CA LEU A 66 -15.01 -3.84 -3.20
C LEU A 66 -14.75 -3.81 -1.68
N LEU A 67 -14.78 -2.62 -1.07
CA LEU A 67 -14.66 -2.47 0.39
C LEU A 67 -15.84 -3.12 1.13
N ARG A 68 -17.08 -2.98 0.64
CA ARG A 68 -18.25 -3.69 1.18
C ARG A 68 -18.05 -5.21 1.13
N ALA A 69 -17.67 -5.73 -0.04
CA ALA A 69 -17.47 -7.17 -0.25
C ALA A 69 -16.28 -7.75 0.56
N TRP A 70 -15.27 -6.95 0.85
CA TRP A 70 -14.13 -7.36 1.69
C TRP A 70 -14.48 -7.46 3.19
N ASN A 71 -15.60 -6.85 3.62
CA ASN A 71 -16.03 -6.80 5.02
C ASN A 71 -14.90 -6.41 5.98
N PHE A 72 -14.30 -5.25 5.71
CA PHE A 72 -13.09 -4.79 6.38
C PHE A 72 -13.20 -4.62 7.91
N GLY A 73 -14.42 -4.60 8.47
CA GLY A 73 -14.62 -4.61 9.92
C GLY A 73 -14.07 -5.85 10.63
N ASN A 74 -14.13 -7.03 9.97
CA ASN A 74 -13.59 -8.29 10.50
C ASN A 74 -12.26 -8.70 9.87
N SER A 75 -11.95 -8.17 8.68
CA SER A 75 -10.85 -8.71 7.87
C SER A 75 -9.48 -8.11 8.17
N GLY A 76 -9.39 -6.96 8.85
CA GLY A 76 -8.12 -6.27 9.19
C GLY A 76 -8.11 -4.81 8.73
N SER A 77 -6.92 -4.23 8.56
CA SER A 77 -6.77 -2.86 8.07
C SER A 77 -6.44 -2.81 6.58
N GLY A 78 -6.80 -1.72 5.90
CA GLY A 78 -6.60 -1.53 4.48
C GLY A 78 -5.89 -0.22 4.13
N ILE A 79 -5.19 -0.21 2.99
CA ILE A 79 -4.54 0.98 2.44
C ILE A 79 -5.05 1.21 1.02
N VAL A 80 -5.45 2.45 0.73
CA VAL A 80 -5.81 2.90 -0.62
C VAL A 80 -4.71 3.83 -1.11
N TYR A 81 -3.92 3.38 -2.09
CA TYR A 81 -2.87 4.19 -2.70
C TYR A 81 -3.45 5.13 -3.76
N CYS A 82 -3.15 6.41 -3.60
CA CYS A 82 -3.56 7.50 -4.46
C CYS A 82 -2.32 8.21 -5.02
N THR A 83 -2.44 8.85 -6.18
CA THR A 83 -1.32 9.66 -6.71
C THR A 83 -1.33 11.08 -6.12
N ARG A 84 -2.51 11.67 -5.93
CA ARG A 84 -2.66 13.09 -5.54
C ARG A 84 -3.16 13.25 -4.10
N ARG A 85 -2.79 14.38 -3.49
CA ARG A 85 -3.19 14.71 -2.11
C ARG A 85 -4.70 14.93 -2.01
N GLU A 86 -5.27 15.74 -2.92
CA GLU A 86 -6.71 16.01 -2.94
C GLU A 86 -7.51 14.71 -3.17
N GLU A 87 -6.98 13.78 -3.95
CA GLU A 87 -7.61 12.48 -4.20
C GLU A 87 -7.64 11.61 -2.93
N SER A 88 -6.55 11.59 -2.15
CA SER A 88 -6.51 10.87 -0.88
C SER A 88 -7.50 11.43 0.15
N GLU A 89 -7.64 12.76 0.23
CA GLU A 89 -8.61 13.43 1.10
C GLU A 89 -10.05 13.14 0.66
N ARG A 90 -10.32 13.26 -0.64
CA ARG A 90 -11.63 13.00 -1.24
C ARG A 90 -12.08 11.56 -1.01
N LEU A 91 -11.20 10.58 -1.22
CA LEU A 91 -11.51 9.16 -1.01
C LEU A 91 -11.71 8.84 0.47
N ALA A 92 -10.89 9.39 1.37
CA ALA A 92 -11.11 9.21 2.81
C ALA A 92 -12.48 9.76 3.24
N GLY A 93 -12.84 10.95 2.77
CA GLY A 93 -14.17 11.55 3.02
C GLY A 93 -15.31 10.72 2.43
N LEU A 94 -15.14 10.20 1.21
CA LEU A 94 -16.13 9.33 0.56
C LEU A 94 -16.36 8.05 1.38
N ILE A 95 -15.30 7.33 1.74
CA ILE A 95 -15.39 6.08 2.49
C ILE A 95 -15.98 6.36 3.88
N GLN A 96 -15.57 7.44 4.55
CA GLN A 96 -16.09 7.78 5.87
C GLN A 96 -17.60 8.05 5.88
N ARG A 97 -18.17 8.63 4.81
CA ARG A 97 -19.62 8.85 4.67
C ARG A 97 -20.38 7.56 4.38
N GLU A 98 -19.82 6.71 3.54
CA GLU A 98 -20.45 5.46 3.10
C GLU A 98 -20.46 4.37 4.16
N PHE A 99 -19.53 4.45 5.11
CA PHE A 99 -19.36 3.49 6.20
C PHE A 99 -19.31 4.23 7.55
N PRO A 100 -20.43 4.74 8.08
CA PRO A 100 -20.44 5.54 9.30
C PRO A 100 -20.20 4.73 10.59
N ALA A 101 -20.39 3.40 10.56
CA ALA A 101 -20.18 2.53 11.72
C ALA A 101 -19.48 1.24 11.27
N ILE A 102 -18.28 0.99 11.79
CA ILE A 102 -17.66 -0.33 11.72
C ILE A 102 -17.74 -0.90 13.13
N PRO A 103 -18.14 -2.17 13.28
CA PRO A 103 -18.08 -2.83 14.57
C PRO A 103 -16.66 -2.71 15.13
N THR A 104 -16.54 -2.13 16.31
CA THR A 104 -15.34 -2.27 17.12
C THR A 104 -15.03 -3.76 17.24
N PRO A 105 -13.77 -4.19 17.03
CA PRO A 105 -13.41 -5.54 17.39
C PRO A 105 -13.67 -5.67 18.89
N GLU A 106 -14.50 -6.65 19.26
CA GLU A 106 -14.76 -7.02 20.65
C GLU A 106 -13.41 -7.06 21.41
N PRO A 107 -13.29 -6.37 22.56
CA PRO A 107 -12.06 -6.37 23.31
C PRO A 107 -11.73 -7.83 23.71
N SER A 108 -10.56 -8.31 23.29
CA SER A 108 -10.00 -9.57 23.75
C SER A 108 -10.10 -9.63 25.28
N GLU A 109 -10.79 -10.63 25.81
CA GLU A 109 -11.33 -10.74 27.19
C GLU A 109 -10.31 -10.69 28.34
N ASN A 110 -9.02 -10.47 28.11
CA ASN A 110 -7.99 -10.67 29.13
C ASN A 110 -7.16 -9.43 29.52
N THR A 111 -7.77 -8.25 29.68
CA THR A 111 -7.09 -7.18 30.43
C THR A 111 -8.03 -6.42 31.35
N GLY A 112 -7.61 -6.31 32.61
CA GLY A 112 -8.42 -5.85 33.74
C GLY A 112 -9.12 -4.51 33.55
N LYS A 113 -10.27 -4.44 34.22
CA LYS A 113 -11.15 -3.28 34.43
C LYS A 113 -10.39 -1.96 34.53
N SER A 114 -10.28 -1.25 33.41
CA SER A 114 -10.03 0.18 33.41
C SER A 114 -11.02 0.80 32.43
N LYS A 115 -11.90 1.68 32.91
CA LYS A 115 -12.85 2.44 32.10
C LYS A 115 -12.09 3.33 31.12
N ARG A 116 -11.60 2.76 30.03
CA ARG A 116 -10.98 3.49 28.93
C ARG A 116 -12.10 4.23 28.20
N LYS A 117 -12.05 5.57 28.19
CA LYS A 117 -12.81 6.41 27.25
C LYS A 117 -12.81 5.72 25.90
N ALA A 118 -13.99 5.50 25.31
CA ALA A 118 -14.12 4.95 23.98
C ALA A 118 -13.20 5.75 23.06
N ALA A 119 -12.15 5.10 22.56
CA ALA A 119 -11.21 5.78 21.68
C ALA A 119 -11.98 6.17 20.42
N ASN A 120 -11.92 7.43 20.00
CA ASN A 120 -12.54 7.88 18.76
C ASN A 120 -12.00 7.02 17.61
N PHE A 121 -12.88 6.19 17.08
CA PHE A 121 -12.61 5.31 15.96
C PHE A 121 -13.00 6.03 14.68
N VAL A 122 -12.17 5.90 13.65
CA VAL A 122 -12.34 6.55 12.35
C VAL A 122 -12.31 5.46 11.29
N VAL A 123 -13.23 5.52 10.34
CA VAL A 123 -13.29 4.51 9.29
C VAL A 123 -12.17 4.72 8.29
N ALA A 124 -12.02 5.94 7.80
CA ALA A 124 -11.01 6.29 6.82
C ALA A 124 -10.31 7.60 7.14
N ALA A 125 -9.00 7.66 6.90
CA ALA A 125 -8.22 8.89 7.03
C ALA A 125 -7.28 9.06 5.83
N ALA A 126 -7.02 10.31 5.47
CA ALA A 126 -6.03 10.65 4.45
C ALA A 126 -4.62 10.73 5.05
N TYR A 127 -3.61 10.36 4.27
CA TYR A 127 -2.21 10.46 4.67
C TYR A 127 -1.34 10.94 3.51
N HIS A 128 -0.74 12.11 3.64
CA HIS A 128 0.14 12.68 2.62
C HIS A 128 1.10 13.70 3.23
N ALA A 129 2.14 14.04 2.47
CA ALA A 129 3.18 15.00 2.86
C ALA A 129 2.66 16.43 3.15
N GLY A 130 1.47 16.78 2.67
CA GLY A 130 0.84 18.08 2.95
C GLY A 130 0.30 18.25 4.37
N LEU A 131 0.07 17.15 5.11
CA LEU A 131 -0.38 17.20 6.49
C LEU A 131 0.75 17.66 7.43
N ALA A 132 0.40 18.33 8.54
CA ALA A 132 1.37 18.64 9.59
C ALA A 132 2.04 17.37 10.13
N ALA A 133 3.31 17.46 10.54
CA ALA A 133 4.06 16.31 11.04
C ALA A 133 3.41 15.67 12.28
N SER A 134 2.82 16.49 13.17
CA SER A 134 2.03 16.03 14.32
C SER A 134 0.81 15.21 13.90
N GLU A 135 0.09 15.66 12.89
CA GLU A 135 -1.10 14.98 12.37
C GLU A 135 -0.72 13.66 11.68
N ARG A 136 0.33 13.64 10.85
CA ARG A 136 0.85 12.39 10.27
C ARG A 136 1.21 11.36 11.34
N ARG A 137 1.91 11.78 12.41
CA ARG A 137 2.25 10.89 13.54
C ARG A 137 1.00 10.36 14.24
N ARG A 138 -0.02 11.21 14.43
CA ARG A 138 -1.29 10.82 15.04
C ARG A 138 -2.00 9.78 14.18
N ILE A 139 -2.19 10.05 12.89
CA ILE A 139 -2.87 9.14 11.95
C ILE A 139 -2.12 7.81 11.85
N GLN A 140 -0.79 7.84 11.72
CA GLN A 140 0.01 6.62 11.69
C GLN A 140 -0.18 5.79 12.97
N ARG A 141 -0.09 6.42 14.16
CA ARG A 141 -0.33 5.73 15.44
C ARG A 141 -1.74 5.17 15.55
N ASP A 142 -2.75 5.90 15.08
CA ASP A 142 -4.15 5.49 15.13
C ASP A 142 -4.41 4.32 14.17
N PHE A 143 -3.80 4.32 12.98
CA PHE A 143 -3.83 3.20 12.04
C PHE A 143 -3.12 1.96 12.60
N MET A 144 -1.93 2.12 13.19
CA MET A 144 -1.21 1.01 13.85
C MET A 144 -2.06 0.37 14.95
N ALA A 145 -2.76 1.20 15.74
CA ALA A 145 -3.61 0.76 16.85
C ALA A 145 -5.02 0.32 16.43
N ASN A 146 -5.29 0.10 15.13
CA ASN A 146 -6.62 -0.28 14.61
C ASN A 146 -7.75 0.71 14.95
N ARG A 147 -7.42 1.98 15.25
CA ARG A 147 -8.41 3.07 15.39
C ARG A 147 -8.79 3.68 14.05
N ILE A 148 -7.97 3.47 13.01
CA ILE A 148 -8.28 3.79 11.62
C ILE A 148 -8.27 2.48 10.83
N ARG A 149 -9.34 2.19 10.09
CA ARG A 149 -9.41 0.94 9.30
C ARG A 149 -8.84 1.10 7.90
N ILE A 150 -9.17 2.19 7.23
CA ILE A 150 -8.74 2.46 5.86
C ILE A 150 -7.84 3.69 5.84
N LEU A 151 -6.65 3.55 5.30
CA LEU A 151 -5.76 4.69 5.09
C LEU A 151 -5.69 5.03 3.60
N CYS A 152 -6.18 6.20 3.22
CA CYS A 152 -6.01 6.72 1.87
C CYS A 152 -4.70 7.51 1.81
N ALA A 153 -3.68 6.96 1.16
CA ALA A 153 -2.33 7.51 1.23
C ALA A 153 -1.77 7.85 -0.15
N THR A 154 -1.06 8.97 -0.24
CA THR A 154 -0.09 9.16 -1.33
C THR A 154 1.21 8.48 -0.96
N VAL A 155 1.82 7.82 -1.95
CA VAL A 155 3.17 7.22 -2.10
C VAL A 155 4.15 7.30 -0.91
N SER A 156 4.16 8.43 -0.21
CA SER A 156 4.89 8.74 1.02
C SER A 156 4.57 7.91 2.27
N PHE A 157 3.60 6.98 2.27
CA PHE A 157 3.37 6.08 3.43
C PHE A 157 4.38 4.92 3.53
N GLY A 158 5.48 5.00 2.78
CA GLY A 158 6.40 3.88 2.54
C GLY A 158 7.51 3.65 3.58
N MET A 159 7.82 4.61 4.45
CA MET A 159 8.94 4.46 5.40
C MET A 159 8.45 3.90 6.74
N GLY A 160 8.55 2.58 6.92
CA GLY A 160 8.46 1.94 8.24
C GLY A 160 7.07 1.48 8.71
N LEU A 161 6.07 1.40 7.83
CA LEU A 161 4.83 0.70 8.19
C LEU A 161 5.06 -0.81 8.24
N ASP A 162 5.20 -1.34 9.45
CA ASP A 162 5.21 -2.77 9.75
C ASP A 162 4.00 -3.14 10.61
N LYS A 163 2.85 -3.28 9.94
CA LYS A 163 1.57 -3.64 10.56
C LYS A 163 1.18 -5.04 10.08
N PRO A 164 1.09 -6.06 10.95
CA PRO A 164 0.92 -7.45 10.52
C PRO A 164 -0.46 -7.74 9.92
N ASP A 165 -1.49 -7.04 10.37
CA ASP A 165 -2.91 -7.24 10.02
C ASP A 165 -3.41 -6.29 8.91
N VAL A 166 -2.50 -5.82 8.04
CA VAL A 166 -2.91 -5.20 6.77
C VAL A 166 -3.36 -6.31 5.83
N SER A 167 -4.64 -6.30 5.45
CA SER A 167 -5.24 -7.35 4.62
C SER A 167 -5.96 -6.81 3.38
N GLY A 168 -5.90 -5.51 3.15
CA GLY A 168 -6.37 -4.86 1.93
C GLY A 168 -5.37 -3.83 1.39
N ILE A 169 -4.96 -3.98 0.13
CA ILE A 169 -4.19 -2.97 -0.62
C ILE A 169 -4.96 -2.64 -1.89
N PHE A 170 -5.32 -1.38 -2.06
CA PHE A 170 -6.12 -0.91 -3.19
C PHE A 170 -5.37 0.20 -3.92
N HIS A 171 -4.92 -0.07 -5.13
CA HIS A 171 -4.28 0.91 -5.98
C HIS A 171 -5.34 1.65 -6.79
N PHE A 172 -5.72 2.84 -6.33
CA PHE A 172 -6.66 3.69 -7.08
C PHE A 172 -6.03 4.24 -8.35
N ASN A 173 -4.70 4.38 -8.37
CA ASN A 173 -3.92 4.74 -9.54
C ASN A 173 -2.79 3.73 -9.75
N ILE A 174 -2.38 3.57 -11.02
CA ILE A 174 -1.27 2.71 -11.40
C ILE A 174 0.02 3.22 -10.72
N PRO A 175 0.77 2.36 -10.00
CA PRO A 175 2.08 2.72 -9.48
C PRO A 175 3.05 3.13 -10.59
N GLY A 176 4.01 3.98 -10.26
CA GLY A 176 4.97 4.49 -11.26
C GLY A 176 5.87 3.42 -11.90
N ASN A 177 6.02 2.26 -11.25
CA ASN A 177 6.73 1.09 -11.77
C ASN A 177 6.31 -0.19 -11.03
N VAL A 178 6.76 -1.34 -11.53
CA VAL A 178 6.41 -2.67 -11.02
C VAL A 178 7.05 -2.92 -9.65
N GLU A 179 8.29 -2.48 -9.45
CA GLU A 179 9.01 -2.64 -8.18
C GLU A 179 8.21 -2.02 -7.03
N ARG A 180 7.69 -0.82 -7.28
CA ARG A 180 6.86 -0.11 -6.33
C ARG A 180 5.53 -0.82 -6.07
N TYR A 181 4.88 -1.33 -7.10
CA TYR A 181 3.69 -2.17 -6.93
C TYR A 181 3.98 -3.36 -6.01
N VAL A 182 5.08 -4.08 -6.26
CA VAL A 182 5.52 -5.24 -5.44
C VAL A 182 5.80 -4.83 -3.98
N GLN A 183 6.48 -3.70 -3.74
CA GLN A 183 6.69 -3.19 -2.38
C GLN A 183 5.39 -2.86 -1.66
N GLU A 184 4.46 -2.24 -2.38
CA GLU A 184 3.20 -1.76 -1.83
C GLU A 184 2.26 -2.91 -1.47
N VAL A 185 2.12 -3.93 -2.33
CA VAL A 185 1.33 -5.14 -2.04
C VAL A 185 1.99 -6.04 -1.00
N GLY A 186 3.33 -6.07 -0.94
CA GLY A 186 4.10 -6.81 0.08
C GLY A 186 3.95 -6.30 1.52
N ARG A 187 3.15 -5.24 1.74
CA ARG A 187 2.75 -4.79 3.08
C ARG A 187 1.58 -5.58 3.64
N ALA A 188 0.82 -6.27 2.78
CA ALA A 188 -0.34 -7.03 3.20
C ALA A 188 0.00 -8.48 3.54
N GLY A 189 -0.87 -9.11 4.33
CA GLY A 189 -0.81 -10.54 4.63
C GLY A 189 0.46 -10.96 5.36
N ARG A 190 1.08 -10.06 6.14
CA ARG A 190 2.29 -10.35 6.93
C ARG A 190 2.04 -11.31 8.09
N ASP A 191 0.79 -11.42 8.51
CA ASP A 191 0.30 -12.44 9.44
C ASP A 191 0.01 -13.80 8.79
N GLY A 192 0.29 -13.96 7.48
CA GLY A 192 0.06 -15.19 6.73
C GLY A 192 -1.40 -15.44 6.32
N ARG A 193 -2.35 -14.59 6.75
CA ARG A 193 -3.76 -14.71 6.36
C ARG A 193 -3.96 -14.20 4.93
N ALA A 194 -5.07 -14.61 4.32
CA ALA A 194 -5.43 -14.15 2.98
C ALA A 194 -5.59 -12.63 2.97
N ALA A 195 -4.92 -11.96 2.03
CA ALA A 195 -5.00 -10.51 1.86
C ALA A 195 -5.34 -10.15 0.42
N ARG A 196 -6.19 -9.14 0.24
CA ARG A 196 -6.67 -8.72 -1.07
C ARG A 196 -5.85 -7.54 -1.58
N CYS A 197 -5.32 -7.67 -2.78
CA CYS A 197 -4.65 -6.59 -3.49
C CYS A 197 -5.38 -6.34 -4.80
N HIS A 198 -5.81 -5.10 -5.04
CA HIS A 198 -6.60 -4.76 -6.21
C HIS A 198 -6.09 -3.48 -6.88
N LEU A 199 -5.95 -3.52 -8.20
CA LEU A 199 -5.51 -2.38 -9.02
C LEU A 199 -6.63 -1.90 -9.95
N PHE A 200 -6.99 -0.63 -9.81
CA PHE A 200 -7.90 0.05 -10.74
C PHE A 200 -7.09 0.64 -11.90
N LEU A 201 -7.29 0.09 -13.10
CA LEU A 201 -6.76 0.68 -14.33
C LEU A 201 -7.67 1.81 -14.78
N GLN A 202 -7.06 2.87 -15.30
CA GLN A 202 -7.80 3.92 -15.99
C GLN A 202 -8.07 3.47 -17.42
N PRO A 203 -9.32 3.58 -17.92
CA PRO A 203 -9.56 3.50 -19.34
C PRO A 203 -8.72 4.60 -20.00
N GLN A 204 -7.87 4.24 -20.96
CA GLN A 204 -7.23 5.22 -21.82
C GLN A 204 -8.36 5.93 -22.57
N VAL A 205 -8.71 7.15 -22.15
CA VAL A 205 -9.58 8.01 -22.96
C VAL A 205 -8.74 8.33 -24.19
N GLY A 206 -9.05 7.69 -25.32
CA GLY A 206 -8.42 7.98 -26.59
C GLY A 206 -8.41 9.49 -26.80
N GLY A 207 -7.21 10.05 -26.94
CA GLY A 207 -7.03 11.48 -27.13
C GLY A 207 -7.85 11.94 -28.33
N LYS A 208 -8.77 12.88 -28.12
CA LYS A 208 -9.32 13.66 -29.23
C LYS A 208 -8.23 14.62 -29.69
N GLY A 209 -7.68 14.38 -30.88
CA GLY A 209 -6.85 15.35 -31.60
C GLY A 209 -5.77 14.70 -32.46
N GLY A 210 -6.13 14.22 -33.65
CA GLY A 210 -5.13 13.81 -34.65
C GLY A 210 -5.65 12.83 -35.70
N PHE A 211 -6.22 13.38 -36.77
CA PHE A 211 -6.03 12.89 -38.13
C PHE A 211 -6.29 11.38 -38.39
N TRP A 212 -7.55 10.96 -38.55
CA TRP A 212 -7.96 9.92 -39.52
C TRP A 212 -9.42 10.14 -39.87
N GLY A 213 -9.67 11.14 -40.72
CA GLY A 213 -10.84 11.17 -41.58
C GLY A 213 -10.48 10.55 -42.93
N ARG A 214 -11.41 9.77 -43.49
CA ARG A 214 -11.39 9.12 -44.83
C ARG A 214 -10.41 7.95 -45.00
N PHE A 215 -10.91 6.75 -44.77
CA PHE A 215 -11.06 5.67 -45.77
C PHE A 215 -12.31 4.90 -45.30
N GLY A 216 -13.45 4.87 -46.00
CA GLY A 216 -13.61 4.60 -47.41
C GLY A 216 -13.74 3.09 -47.61
N VAL A 217 -14.89 2.51 -47.27
CA VAL A 217 -15.31 1.19 -47.78
C VAL A 217 -16.67 1.39 -48.43
N PHE A 218 -16.63 1.60 -49.75
CA PHE A 218 -17.73 1.23 -50.64
C PHE A 218 -17.87 -0.29 -50.64
N GLY A 219 -19.09 -0.77 -50.90
CA GLY A 219 -19.42 -2.19 -51.04
C GLY A 219 -18.82 -2.86 -52.28
#